data_AF-F8QIL1-F1
#
_entry.id   AF-F8QIL1-F1
#
_cell.length_a   1.000
_cell.length_b   1.000
_cell.length_c   1.000
_cell.angle_alpha   90.00
_cell.angle_beta   90.00
_cell.angle_gamma   90.00
#
_symmetry.space_group_name_H-M   'P 1'
#
loop_
_entity.id
_entity.type
_entity.pdbx_description
1 polymer ?
#
loop_
_entity_poly.entity_id
_entity_poly.type
_entity_poly.pdbx_seq_one_letter_code
_entity_poly.pdbx_strand_id
1 'polypeptide(L)'
;MEKRLLTVDPRVGASTLDMGYQRLLAQQHHSQMSLPSSKGARINPKREENKQGTLPVPLKGDAVSFPRYLRQKTGVSEPYAAAIFKANRGQQLPLTRFIHVLPDLTYHIEVMNDLLSFHKEEMEGESFNMIHLRTQALRSASRKGSQGGWTLMDTFNLLCDEVREATFRIDAMLRLGEVEKRLASGERQRHGEEGVCMTVDEAIAKQWRGFRDGYISWHLESRRYKLDFLKAEYC
;
A
#
# COMPACT_ATOMS: atom_id res chain seq x y z
N MET A 1 17.35 21.35 -5.58
CA MET A 1 17.17 20.93 -4.17
C MET A 1 18.21 19.87 -3.85
N GLU A 2 19.49 20.26 -3.72
CA GLU A 2 20.61 19.30 -3.86
C GLU A 2 21.61 19.36 -2.70
N LYS A 3 21.19 19.83 -1.51
CA LYS A 3 22.10 19.99 -0.35
C LYS A 3 21.50 19.49 0.97
N ARG A 4 21.10 18.22 1.02
CA ARG A 4 20.77 17.51 2.29
C ARG A 4 21.34 16.09 2.39
N LEU A 5 22.34 15.74 1.58
CA LEU A 5 23.18 14.57 1.81
C LEU A 5 24.37 15.00 2.68
N LEU A 6 24.12 15.20 3.98
CA LEU A 6 25.18 15.42 4.96
C LEU A 6 25.32 14.17 5.83
N THR A 7 26.45 13.50 5.61
CA THR A 7 27.30 12.82 6.60
C THR A 7 26.65 11.70 7.41
N VAL A 8 26.45 10.57 6.75
CA VAL A 8 26.41 9.26 7.41
C VAL A 8 27.83 8.94 7.89
N ASP A 9 28.01 8.64 9.17
CA ASP A 9 29.29 8.17 9.70
C ASP A 9 29.52 6.73 9.21
N PRO A 10 30.57 6.45 8.40
CA PRO A 10 30.81 5.14 7.84
C PRO A 10 31.12 4.08 8.91
N ARG A 11 31.47 4.47 10.15
CA ARG A 11 31.78 3.53 11.24
C ARG A 11 30.53 2.90 11.86
N VAL A 12 29.43 3.63 11.89
CA VAL A 12 28.16 3.19 12.49
C VAL A 12 26.99 3.16 11.50
N GLY A 13 27.21 3.60 10.27
CA GLY A 13 26.19 3.61 9.21
C GLY A 13 25.00 4.54 9.50
N ALA A 14 25.17 5.50 10.39
CA ALA A 14 24.09 6.38 10.88
C ALA A 14 24.53 7.86 10.85
N SER A 15 23.56 8.77 10.75
CA SER A 15 23.81 10.20 10.83
C SER A 15 24.13 10.60 12.28
N THR A 16 25.01 11.59 12.45
CA THR A 16 25.32 12.17 13.76
C THR A 16 24.10 12.85 14.40
N LEU A 17 23.06 13.15 13.62
CA LEU A 17 21.80 13.73 14.08
C LEU A 17 20.76 12.66 14.46
N ASP A 18 21.04 11.37 14.25
CA ASP A 18 20.11 10.31 14.62
C ASP A 18 20.03 10.18 16.14
N MET A 19 18.81 10.11 16.69
CA MET A 19 18.59 9.98 18.14
C MET A 19 19.18 8.70 18.77
N GLY A 20 19.63 7.75 17.95
CA GLY A 20 20.33 6.54 18.36
C GLY A 20 21.85 6.55 18.18
N TYR A 21 22.42 7.60 17.55
CA TYR A 21 23.83 7.65 17.16
C TYR A 21 24.79 7.38 18.34
N GLN A 22 24.53 8.00 19.48
CA GLN A 22 25.34 7.83 20.70
C GLN A 22 25.32 6.38 21.24
N ARG A 23 24.20 5.66 21.07
CA ARG A 23 24.12 4.25 21.48
C ARG A 23 24.90 3.33 20.54
N LEU A 24 24.87 3.62 19.23
CA LEU A 24 25.60 2.87 18.23
C LEU A 24 27.12 3.00 18.42
N LEU A 25 27.60 4.22 18.73
CA LEU A 25 29.01 4.43 19.09
C LEU A 25 29.41 3.67 20.36
N ALA A 26 28.57 3.69 21.41
CA ALA A 26 28.85 2.98 22.65
C ALA A 26 28.93 1.46 22.47
N GLN A 27 28.04 0.88 21.63
CA GLN A 27 28.06 -0.54 21.29
C GLN A 27 29.31 -0.95 20.50
N GLN A 28 29.78 -0.08 19.60
CA GLN A 28 31.03 -0.33 18.87
C GLN A 28 32.25 -0.29 19.80
N HIS A 29 32.31 0.66 20.74
CA HIS A 29 33.38 0.75 21.74
C HIS A 29 33.41 -0.48 22.66
N HIS A 30 32.24 -0.97 23.10
CA HIS A 30 32.15 -2.20 23.88
C HIS A 30 32.65 -3.43 23.11
N SER A 31 32.36 -3.49 21.81
CA SER A 31 32.77 -4.61 20.94
C SER A 31 34.27 -4.62 20.65
N GLN A 32 34.95 -3.46 20.69
CA GLN A 32 36.39 -3.36 20.52
C GLN A 32 37.19 -3.65 21.80
N MET A 33 36.61 -3.45 22.99
CA MET A 33 37.29 -3.70 24.27
C MET A 33 37.15 -5.14 24.78
N SER A 34 36.29 -5.98 24.19
CA SER A 34 36.01 -7.34 24.68
C SER A 34 36.62 -8.48 23.85
N LEU A 35 37.77 -8.26 23.18
CA LEU A 35 38.48 -9.34 22.47
C LEU A 35 39.59 -9.96 23.35
N PRO A 36 39.49 -11.23 23.77
CA PRO A 36 40.65 -11.99 24.21
C PRO A 36 41.50 -12.44 23.01
N SER A 37 42.81 -12.44 23.22
CA SER A 37 43.86 -12.81 22.26
C SER A 37 43.85 -14.30 21.88
N SER A 38 44.00 -14.54 20.58
CA SER A 38 44.53 -15.75 19.89
C SER A 38 43.82 -17.10 20.06
N LYS A 39 43.25 -17.62 18.95
CA LYS A 39 43.73 -18.81 18.21
C LYS A 39 42.65 -19.30 17.23
N GLY A 40 43.04 -19.38 15.95
CA GLY A 40 42.57 -20.33 14.93
C GLY A 40 41.06 -20.54 14.77
N ALA A 41 40.45 -19.84 13.81
CA ALA A 41 39.31 -20.38 13.06
C ALA A 41 39.36 -19.82 11.63
N ARG A 42 39.62 -20.71 10.65
CA ARG A 42 39.39 -20.41 9.23
C ARG A 42 37.89 -20.17 9.05
N ILE A 43 37.49 -18.94 8.78
CA ILE A 43 36.15 -18.62 8.31
C ILE A 43 36.22 -18.47 6.79
N ASN A 44 35.61 -19.43 6.10
CA ASN A 44 35.30 -19.30 4.67
C ASN A 44 34.44 -18.04 4.46
N PRO A 45 34.79 -17.13 3.53
CA PRO A 45 33.93 -16.01 3.22
C PRO A 45 32.70 -16.54 2.46
N LYS A 46 31.58 -16.72 3.16
CA LYS A 46 30.29 -16.82 2.48
C LYS A 46 30.03 -15.46 1.83
N ARG A 47 30.05 -15.49 0.51
CA ARG A 47 29.55 -14.47 -0.41
C ARG A 47 28.26 -13.87 0.15
N GLU A 48 28.33 -12.64 0.67
CA GLU A 48 27.15 -11.84 0.97
C GLU A 48 26.49 -11.51 -0.35
N GLU A 49 25.44 -12.27 -0.68
CA GLU A 49 24.47 -11.84 -1.68
C GLU A 49 23.80 -10.58 -1.15
N ASN A 50 24.06 -9.49 -1.85
CA ASN A 50 23.48 -8.18 -1.64
C ASN A 50 21.95 -8.28 -1.81
N LYS A 51 21.22 -8.64 -0.74
CA LYS A 51 19.76 -8.61 -0.72
C LYS A 51 19.29 -7.17 -0.53
N GLN A 52 19.37 -6.39 -1.61
CA GLN A 52 18.63 -5.14 -1.71
C GLN A 52 17.15 -5.43 -1.38
N GLY A 53 16.64 -4.91 -0.25
CA GLY A 53 15.21 -4.92 0.07
C GLY A 53 14.78 -5.66 1.34
N THR A 54 15.68 -6.31 2.09
CA THR A 54 15.30 -6.81 3.42
C THR A 54 15.36 -5.66 4.43
N LEU A 55 14.31 -5.47 5.24
CA LEU A 55 14.39 -4.60 6.43
C LEU A 55 15.66 -4.98 7.23
N PRO A 56 16.50 -4.02 7.66
CA PRO A 56 17.70 -4.31 8.45
C PRO A 56 17.41 -5.08 9.75
N VAL A 57 16.15 -5.07 10.20
CA VAL A 57 15.69 -5.72 11.43
C VAL A 57 14.35 -6.41 11.16
N PRO A 58 14.18 -7.71 11.51
CA PRO A 58 12.89 -8.39 11.46
C PRO A 58 11.83 -7.65 12.29
N LEU A 59 10.62 -7.47 11.76
CA LEU A 59 9.52 -6.89 12.54
C LEU A 59 9.24 -7.75 13.78
N LYS A 60 9.37 -7.14 14.97
CA LYS A 60 9.03 -7.76 16.25
C LYS A 60 7.51 -7.89 16.40
N GLY A 61 7.08 -8.87 17.20
CA GLY A 61 5.72 -9.41 17.27
C GLY A 61 4.54 -8.45 17.41
N ASP A 62 4.78 -7.21 17.82
CA ASP A 62 3.72 -6.22 18.05
C ASP A 62 3.58 -5.19 16.93
N ALA A 63 4.49 -5.17 15.94
CA ALA A 63 4.51 -4.17 14.87
C ALA A 63 3.51 -4.47 13.73
N VAL A 64 2.35 -5.07 14.02
CA VAL A 64 1.34 -5.50 13.02
C VAL A 64 0.79 -4.32 12.21
N SER A 65 0.73 -3.12 12.81
CA SER A 65 0.25 -1.90 12.14
C SER A 65 1.32 -1.19 11.31
N PHE A 66 2.60 -1.52 11.50
CA PHE A 66 3.71 -0.81 10.83
C PHE A 66 3.65 -0.89 9.30
N PRO A 67 3.36 -2.04 8.66
CA PRO A 67 3.24 -2.11 7.20
C PRO A 67 2.21 -1.11 6.64
N ARG A 68 1.03 -1.03 7.27
CA ARG A 68 -0.02 -0.07 6.89
C ARG A 68 0.42 1.36 7.09
N TYR A 69 1.02 1.67 8.23
CA TYR A 69 1.54 3.00 8.50
C TYR A 69 2.59 3.42 7.45
N LEU A 70 3.55 2.54 7.15
CA LEU A 70 4.59 2.82 6.17
C LEU A 70 3.98 3.09 4.80
N ARG A 71 3.04 2.26 4.36
CA ARG A 71 2.36 2.43 3.06
C ARG A 71 1.61 3.75 2.94
N GLN A 72 0.94 4.18 4.01
CA GLN A 72 0.26 5.48 4.05
C GLN A 72 1.23 6.65 3.95
N LYS A 73 2.48 6.49 4.43
CA LYS A 73 3.51 7.55 4.38
C LYS A 73 4.30 7.56 3.07
N THR A 74 4.49 6.41 2.44
CA THR A 74 5.22 6.31 1.17
C THR A 74 4.31 6.36 -0.04
N GLY A 75 3.00 6.16 0.16
CA GLY A 75 1.97 6.29 -0.86
C GLY A 75 1.60 7.73 -1.18
N VAL A 76 0.80 7.87 -2.24
CA VAL A 76 0.18 9.12 -2.68
C VAL A 76 -1.35 8.94 -2.81
N SER A 77 -1.91 8.04 -2.03
CA SER A 77 -3.32 7.61 -2.09
C SER A 77 -4.30 8.73 -1.71
N GLU A 78 -4.06 9.47 -0.64
CA GLU A 78 -4.91 10.59 -0.20
C GLU A 78 -5.12 11.68 -1.26
N PRO A 79 -4.06 12.23 -1.92
CA PRO A 79 -4.27 13.22 -2.97
C PRO A 79 -4.96 12.64 -4.20
N TYR A 80 -4.71 11.37 -4.54
CA TYR A 80 -5.46 10.70 -5.61
C TYR A 80 -6.94 10.56 -5.25
N ALA A 81 -7.26 10.11 -4.04
CA ALA A 81 -8.62 9.97 -3.55
C ALA A 81 -9.40 11.30 -3.58
N ALA A 82 -8.76 12.39 -3.15
CA ALA A 82 -9.35 13.73 -3.24
C ALA A 82 -9.55 14.19 -4.70
N ALA A 83 -8.63 13.84 -5.60
CA ALA A 83 -8.68 14.22 -7.00
C ALA A 83 -9.79 13.49 -7.80
N ILE A 84 -10.25 12.32 -7.35
CA ILE A 84 -11.37 11.58 -7.98
C ILE A 84 -12.58 12.49 -8.17
N PHE A 85 -12.88 13.33 -7.18
CA PHE A 85 -14.07 14.17 -7.15
C PHE A 85 -13.86 15.57 -7.75
N LYS A 86 -12.76 15.75 -8.50
CA LYS A 86 -12.41 17.00 -9.17
C LYS A 86 -12.08 16.75 -10.65
N ALA A 87 -13.00 16.13 -11.38
CA ALA A 87 -12.75 15.73 -12.77
C ALA A 87 -12.44 16.92 -13.72
N ASN A 88 -12.92 18.13 -13.43
CA ASN A 88 -12.54 19.34 -14.18
C ASN A 88 -12.53 20.60 -13.29
N ARG A 89 -11.94 21.69 -13.79
CA ARG A 89 -11.79 22.96 -13.04
C ARG A 89 -13.12 23.63 -12.67
N GLY A 90 -14.17 23.40 -13.45
CA GLY A 90 -15.49 23.99 -13.23
C GLY A 90 -16.38 23.15 -12.31
N GLN A 91 -16.00 21.90 -12.02
CA GLN A 91 -16.77 21.02 -11.18
C GLN A 91 -16.45 21.25 -9.70
N GLN A 92 -17.49 21.59 -8.94
CA GLN A 92 -17.42 21.77 -7.50
C GLN A 92 -18.36 20.76 -6.85
N LEU A 93 -17.80 19.66 -6.35
CA LEU A 93 -18.55 18.71 -5.53
C LEU A 93 -18.37 19.09 -4.05
N PRO A 94 -19.44 19.14 -3.25
CA PRO A 94 -19.31 19.49 -1.84
C PRO A 94 -18.46 18.46 -1.09
N LEU A 95 -17.39 18.91 -0.44
CA LEU A 95 -16.50 18.03 0.34
C LEU A 95 -17.26 17.18 1.37
N THR A 96 -18.29 17.76 1.99
CA THR A 96 -19.16 17.08 2.97
C THR A 96 -19.83 15.81 2.40
N ARG A 97 -19.97 15.70 1.09
CA ARG A 97 -20.60 14.55 0.42
C ARG A 97 -19.69 13.34 0.27
N PHE A 98 -18.37 13.51 0.28
CA PHE A 98 -17.45 12.39 0.02
C PHE A 98 -16.28 12.29 1.01
N ILE A 99 -16.06 13.29 1.88
CA ILE A 99 -14.94 13.30 2.83
C ILE A 99 -14.92 12.06 3.74
N HIS A 100 -16.10 11.60 4.17
CA HIS A 100 -16.24 10.43 5.04
C HIS A 100 -15.80 9.11 4.37
N VAL A 101 -15.70 9.10 3.04
CA VAL A 101 -15.31 7.95 2.22
C VAL A 101 -13.79 7.92 1.97
N LEU A 102 -13.09 9.03 2.16
CA LEU A 102 -11.65 9.14 1.90
C LEU A 102 -10.80 8.07 2.61
N PRO A 103 -11.06 7.65 3.87
CA PRO A 103 -10.27 6.60 4.50
C PRO A 103 -10.33 5.26 3.76
N ASP A 104 -11.52 4.84 3.31
CA ASP A 104 -11.69 3.61 2.56
C ASP A 104 -11.17 3.75 1.12
N LEU A 105 -11.31 4.93 0.48
CA LEU A 105 -10.74 5.20 -0.85
C LEU A 105 -9.21 5.11 -0.85
N THR A 106 -8.58 5.79 0.11
CA THR A 106 -7.14 5.74 0.30
C THR A 106 -6.68 4.29 0.46
N TYR A 107 -7.35 3.53 1.32
CA TYR A 107 -7.06 2.13 1.54
C TYR A 107 -7.24 1.29 0.26
N HIS A 108 -8.32 1.51 -0.49
CA HIS A 108 -8.57 0.85 -1.77
C HIS A 108 -7.43 1.11 -2.76
N ILE A 109 -7.04 2.36 -2.96
CA ILE A 109 -5.99 2.75 -3.92
C ILE A 109 -4.66 2.08 -3.56
N GLU A 110 -4.30 2.07 -2.27
CA GLU A 110 -3.08 1.46 -1.78
C GLU A 110 -3.05 -0.04 -2.02
N VAL A 111 -4.06 -0.74 -1.49
CA VAL A 111 -4.09 -2.21 -1.51
C VAL A 111 -4.32 -2.76 -2.91
N MET A 112 -5.16 -2.12 -3.73
CA MET A 112 -5.30 -2.53 -5.13
C MET A 112 -3.98 -2.41 -5.89
N ASN A 113 -3.18 -1.37 -5.62
CA ASN A 113 -1.86 -1.26 -6.21
C ASN A 113 -0.96 -2.40 -5.74
N ASP A 114 -0.85 -2.63 -4.42
CA ASP A 114 -0.01 -3.70 -3.85
C ASP A 114 -0.42 -5.09 -4.38
N LEU A 115 -1.71 -5.38 -4.55
CA LEU A 115 -2.20 -6.65 -5.10
C LEU A 115 -1.84 -6.82 -6.57
N LEU A 116 -2.06 -5.78 -7.38
CA LEU A 116 -1.83 -5.82 -8.83
C LEU A 116 -0.35 -5.67 -9.19
N SER A 117 0.46 -5.07 -8.32
CA SER A 117 1.92 -4.98 -8.47
C SER A 117 2.67 -6.18 -7.89
N PHE A 118 2.03 -6.99 -7.04
CA PHE A 118 2.69 -8.09 -6.37
C PHE A 118 3.45 -9.02 -7.33
N HIS A 119 2.84 -9.38 -8.47
CA HIS A 119 3.49 -10.25 -9.45
C HIS A 119 4.80 -9.67 -10.00
N LYS A 120 4.82 -8.38 -10.38
CA LYS A 120 6.06 -7.74 -10.87
C LYS A 120 7.12 -7.66 -9.78
N GLU A 121 6.71 -7.40 -8.54
CA GLU A 121 7.58 -7.26 -7.38
C GLU A 121 8.22 -8.60 -7.02
N GLU A 122 7.46 -9.69 -7.05
CA GLU A 122 7.98 -11.06 -6.86
C GLU A 122 9.03 -11.40 -7.92
N MET A 123 8.76 -11.10 -9.20
CA MET A 123 9.74 -11.34 -10.28
C MET A 123 11.00 -10.48 -10.14
N GLU A 124 10.89 -9.31 -9.53
CA GLU A 124 12.00 -8.38 -9.28
C GLU A 124 12.72 -8.69 -7.95
N GLY A 125 12.24 -9.67 -7.18
CA GLY A 125 12.79 -10.02 -5.87
C GLY A 125 12.56 -8.95 -4.80
N GLU A 126 11.59 -8.05 -5.03
CA GLU A 126 11.24 -6.99 -4.09
C GLU A 126 10.54 -7.59 -2.86
N SER A 127 11.20 -7.52 -1.70
CA SER A 127 10.66 -7.99 -0.42
C SER A 127 10.23 -6.85 0.52
N PHE A 128 10.37 -5.60 0.07
CA PHE A 128 9.98 -4.40 0.80
C PHE A 128 8.65 -3.84 0.31
N ASN A 129 7.61 -4.67 0.32
CA ASN A 129 6.25 -4.30 -0.06
C ASN A 129 5.24 -4.62 1.04
N MET A 130 4.01 -4.15 0.88
CA MET A 130 2.96 -4.35 1.88
C MET A 130 2.76 -5.83 2.23
N ILE A 131 2.72 -6.71 1.22
CA ILE A 131 2.39 -8.13 1.40
C ILE A 131 3.49 -8.84 2.22
N HIS A 132 4.76 -8.62 1.88
CA HIS A 132 5.89 -9.18 2.63
C HIS A 132 5.97 -8.66 4.06
N LEU A 133 5.92 -7.33 4.22
CA LEU A 133 6.02 -6.69 5.53
C LEU A 133 4.87 -7.11 6.44
N ARG A 134 3.65 -7.19 5.90
CA ARG A 134 2.47 -7.64 6.64
C ARG A 134 2.54 -9.13 6.97
N THR A 135 3.03 -9.96 6.06
CA THR A 135 3.29 -11.38 6.35
C THR A 135 4.29 -11.56 7.49
N GLN A 136 5.40 -10.82 7.46
CA GLN A 136 6.41 -10.87 8.52
C GLN A 136 5.79 -10.46 9.86
N ALA A 137 5.05 -9.34 9.90
CA ALA A 137 4.45 -8.85 11.12
C ALA A 137 3.41 -9.84 11.70
N LEU A 138 2.57 -10.45 10.85
CA LEU A 138 1.54 -11.41 11.27
C LEU A 138 2.14 -12.73 11.75
N ARG A 139 3.24 -13.20 11.14
CA ARG A 139 4.01 -14.36 11.62
C ARG A 139 4.62 -14.09 12.98
N SER A 140 5.22 -12.91 13.16
CA SER A 140 5.81 -12.53 14.45
C SER A 140 4.76 -12.40 15.56
N ALA A 141 3.52 -12.04 15.21
CA ALA A 141 2.36 -12.02 16.12
C ALA A 141 1.76 -13.43 16.37
N SER A 142 2.43 -14.51 15.97
CA SER A 142 2.00 -15.91 16.14
C SER A 142 0.62 -16.23 15.57
N ARG A 143 0.18 -15.53 14.53
CA ARG A 143 -1.08 -15.89 13.86
C ARG A 143 -0.91 -17.20 13.08
N LYS A 144 -1.89 -18.09 13.22
CA LYS A 144 -2.00 -19.31 12.42
C LYS A 144 -2.66 -18.99 11.10
N GLY A 145 -2.03 -19.41 10.01
CA GLY A 145 -2.59 -19.34 8.66
C GLY A 145 -3.42 -20.57 8.33
N SER A 146 -3.91 -20.63 7.10
CA SER A 146 -4.70 -21.76 6.57
C SER A 146 -3.99 -23.11 6.65
N GLN A 147 -2.65 -23.11 6.59
CA GLN A 147 -1.79 -24.30 6.56
C GLN A 147 -0.95 -24.44 7.85
N GLY A 148 -1.45 -23.91 8.97
CA GLY A 148 -0.77 -23.94 10.27
C GLY A 148 0.17 -22.75 10.50
N GLY A 149 1.02 -22.40 9.52
CA GLY A 149 1.84 -21.18 9.51
C GLY A 149 1.22 -20.08 8.65
N TRP A 150 1.43 -18.80 9.01
CA TRP A 150 0.99 -17.66 8.19
C TRP A 150 1.92 -17.46 6.98
N THR A 151 1.35 -17.47 5.78
CA THR A 151 2.05 -17.42 4.49
C THR A 151 1.85 -16.09 3.76
N LEU A 152 2.61 -15.87 2.67
CA LEU A 152 2.37 -14.74 1.76
C LEU A 152 0.97 -14.82 1.14
N MET A 153 0.53 -16.03 0.78
CA MET A 153 -0.80 -16.26 0.21
C MET A 153 -1.92 -15.94 1.21
N ASP A 154 -1.74 -16.26 2.50
CA ASP A 154 -2.71 -15.87 3.53
C ASP A 154 -2.84 -14.34 3.63
N THR A 155 -1.72 -13.60 3.55
CA THR A 155 -1.75 -12.13 3.52
C THR A 155 -2.37 -11.60 2.23
N PHE A 156 -2.04 -12.19 1.08
CA PHE A 156 -2.62 -11.79 -0.20
C PHE A 156 -4.15 -11.93 -0.17
N ASN A 157 -4.65 -13.08 0.27
CA ASN A 157 -6.09 -13.33 0.41
C ASN A 157 -6.74 -12.39 1.43
N LEU A 158 -6.09 -12.15 2.58
CA LEU A 158 -6.56 -11.19 3.57
C LEU A 158 -6.72 -9.78 2.95
N LEU A 159 -5.74 -9.34 2.16
CA LEU A 159 -5.81 -8.05 1.49
C LEU A 159 -6.90 -8.00 0.41
N CYS A 160 -7.10 -9.08 -0.35
CA CYS A 160 -8.22 -9.22 -1.28
C CYS A 160 -9.58 -9.07 -0.57
N ASP A 161 -9.74 -9.73 0.57
CA ASP A 161 -10.97 -9.63 1.37
C ASP A 161 -11.14 -8.21 1.91
N GLU A 162 -10.10 -7.64 2.53
CA GLU A 162 -10.16 -6.30 3.12
C GLU A 162 -10.45 -5.20 2.06
N VAL A 163 -9.87 -5.30 0.86
CA VAL A 163 -10.10 -4.34 -0.22
C VAL A 163 -11.48 -4.51 -0.85
N ARG A 164 -11.99 -5.74 -0.94
CA ARG A 164 -13.38 -6.01 -1.35
C ARG A 164 -14.35 -5.36 -0.39
N GLU A 165 -14.19 -5.57 0.92
CA GLU A 165 -15.06 -4.97 1.92
C GLU A 165 -14.97 -3.44 1.92
N ALA A 166 -13.77 -2.86 1.74
CA ALA A 166 -13.62 -1.41 1.57
C ALA A 166 -14.36 -0.90 0.34
N THR A 167 -14.27 -1.61 -0.79
CA THR A 167 -14.98 -1.27 -2.02
C THR A 167 -16.49 -1.29 -1.83
N PHE A 168 -17.05 -2.29 -1.14
CA PHE A 168 -18.47 -2.34 -0.84
C PHE A 168 -18.93 -1.21 0.07
N ARG A 169 -18.13 -0.84 1.09
CA ARG A 169 -18.42 0.32 1.93
C ARG A 169 -18.41 1.63 1.13
N ILE A 170 -17.45 1.82 0.23
CA ILE A 170 -17.40 2.98 -0.66
C ILE A 170 -18.66 3.02 -1.53
N ASP A 171 -19.00 1.91 -2.20
CA ASP A 171 -20.16 1.82 -3.08
C ASP A 171 -21.47 2.14 -2.33
N ALA A 172 -21.59 1.68 -1.09
CA ALA A 172 -22.74 1.97 -0.23
C ALA A 172 -22.79 3.45 0.20
N MET A 173 -21.69 4.00 0.72
CA MET A 173 -21.60 5.39 1.16
C MET A 173 -21.83 6.38 0.01
N LEU A 174 -21.40 6.04 -1.20
CA LEU A 174 -21.60 6.84 -2.42
C LEU A 174 -22.89 6.49 -3.17
N ARG A 175 -23.72 5.59 -2.63
CA ARG A 175 -25.02 5.18 -3.19
C ARG A 175 -24.93 4.71 -4.64
N LEU A 176 -23.82 4.07 -5.03
CA LEU A 176 -23.55 3.69 -6.42
C LEU A 176 -24.67 2.81 -7.00
N GLY A 177 -25.10 1.78 -6.25
CA GLY A 177 -26.15 0.87 -6.70
C GLY A 177 -27.52 1.54 -6.90
N GLU A 178 -27.85 2.57 -6.12
CA GLU A 178 -29.10 3.34 -6.29
C GLU A 178 -29.04 4.18 -7.56
N VAL A 179 -27.89 4.83 -7.81
CA VAL A 179 -27.65 5.62 -9.02
C VAL A 179 -27.71 4.73 -10.25
N GLU A 180 -27.10 3.55 -10.23
CA GLU A 180 -27.09 2.62 -11.37
C GLU A 180 -28.48 2.08 -11.69
N LYS A 181 -29.26 1.68 -10.68
CA LYS A 181 -30.64 1.21 -10.88
C LYS A 181 -31.51 2.28 -11.52
N ARG A 182 -31.39 3.54 -11.10
CA ARG A 182 -32.15 4.66 -11.66
C ARG A 182 -31.74 4.99 -13.10
N LEU A 183 -30.45 4.94 -13.40
CA LEU A 183 -29.97 5.12 -14.79
C LEU A 183 -30.48 4.00 -15.70
N ALA A 184 -30.57 2.77 -15.21
CA ALA A 184 -31.08 1.62 -15.95
C ALA A 184 -32.61 1.67 -16.15
N SER A 185 -33.37 2.20 -15.19
CA SER A 185 -34.84 2.30 -15.29
C SER A 185 -35.32 3.45 -16.20
N GLY A 186 -34.43 4.34 -16.64
CA GLY A 186 -34.78 5.44 -17.54
C GLY A 186 -35.64 6.53 -16.90
N GLU A 187 -35.71 6.57 -15.56
CA GLU A 187 -36.44 7.59 -14.79
C GLU A 187 -35.82 8.99 -15.02
N ARG A 188 -36.26 9.69 -16.07
CA ARG A 188 -36.00 11.13 -16.22
C ARG A 188 -36.85 11.89 -15.21
N GLN A 189 -36.21 12.73 -14.41
CA GLN A 189 -36.83 13.60 -13.42
C GLN A 189 -38.07 14.30 -13.98
N ARG A 190 -39.21 14.17 -13.27
CA ARG A 190 -40.28 15.17 -13.34
C ARG A 190 -39.74 16.45 -12.73
N HIS A 191 -39.81 17.56 -13.47
CA HIS A 191 -39.44 18.90 -13.01
C HIS A 191 -40.29 19.26 -11.78
N GLY A 192 -39.65 19.45 -10.63
CA GLY A 192 -40.31 19.89 -9.39
C GLY A 192 -39.52 19.52 -8.14
N GLU A 193 -38.67 20.43 -7.69
CA GLU A 193 -38.27 20.66 -6.29
C GLU A 193 -37.25 19.73 -5.57
N GLU A 194 -36.89 18.53 -6.04
CA GLU A 194 -35.80 17.69 -5.43
C GLU A 194 -34.50 17.61 -6.26
N GLY A 195 -34.31 18.53 -7.22
CA GLY A 195 -33.39 18.34 -8.36
C GLY A 195 -31.88 18.49 -8.13
N VAL A 196 -31.43 19.24 -7.11
CA VAL A 196 -30.00 19.63 -7.02
C VAL A 196 -29.16 18.64 -6.20
N CYS A 197 -29.71 18.02 -5.17
CA CYS A 197 -28.99 17.05 -4.32
C CYS A 197 -28.64 15.75 -5.08
N MET A 198 -29.58 15.27 -5.89
CA MET A 198 -29.43 13.98 -6.59
C MET A 198 -28.46 14.05 -7.77
N THR A 199 -28.31 15.21 -8.42
CA THR A 199 -27.32 15.38 -9.49
C THR A 199 -25.88 15.36 -8.97
N VAL A 200 -25.67 15.83 -7.74
CA VAL A 200 -24.37 15.77 -7.05
C VAL A 200 -24.00 14.33 -6.68
N ASP A 201 -24.93 13.60 -6.05
CA ASP A 201 -24.71 12.18 -5.69
C ASP A 201 -24.45 11.32 -6.94
N GLU A 202 -25.20 11.55 -8.03
CA GLU A 202 -24.97 10.89 -9.33
C GLU A 202 -23.58 11.21 -9.91
N ALA A 203 -23.14 12.47 -9.83
CA ALA A 203 -21.81 12.87 -10.32
C ALA A 203 -20.68 12.26 -9.49
N ILE A 204 -20.85 12.16 -8.17
CA ILE A 204 -19.89 11.53 -7.25
C ILE A 204 -19.79 10.04 -7.53
N ALA A 205 -20.93 9.33 -7.62
CA ALA A 205 -20.98 7.90 -7.92
C ALA A 205 -20.34 7.58 -9.29
N LYS A 206 -20.64 8.40 -10.31
CA LYS A 206 -20.03 8.26 -11.65
C LYS A 206 -18.51 8.46 -11.62
N GLN A 207 -18.00 9.45 -10.88
CA GLN A 207 -16.56 9.69 -10.75
C GLN A 207 -15.86 8.53 -10.03
N TRP A 208 -16.46 8.02 -8.96
CA TRP A 208 -15.93 6.85 -8.27
C TRP A 208 -15.87 5.63 -9.19
N ARG A 209 -16.99 5.29 -9.85
CA ARG A 209 -17.03 4.16 -10.80
C ARG A 209 -15.99 4.31 -11.91
N GLY A 210 -15.92 5.48 -12.53
CA GLY A 210 -14.95 5.76 -13.59
C GLY A 210 -13.51 5.63 -13.11
N PHE A 211 -13.19 6.13 -11.91
CA PHE A 211 -11.87 5.94 -11.32
C PHE A 211 -11.58 4.46 -11.03
N ARG A 212 -12.47 3.76 -10.33
CA ARG A 212 -12.28 2.35 -9.93
C ARG A 212 -12.03 1.47 -11.15
N ASP A 213 -12.92 1.55 -12.14
CA ASP A 213 -12.87 0.71 -13.32
C ASP A 213 -11.61 1.08 -14.15
N GLY A 214 -11.34 2.37 -14.35
CA GLY A 214 -10.16 2.84 -15.07
C GLY A 214 -8.83 2.52 -14.37
N TYR A 215 -8.78 2.56 -13.04
CA TYR A 215 -7.60 2.23 -12.25
C TYR A 215 -7.25 0.74 -12.40
N ILE A 216 -8.25 -0.15 -12.33
CA ILE A 216 -8.06 -1.58 -12.55
C ILE A 216 -7.63 -1.87 -13.98
N SER A 217 -8.36 -1.32 -14.97
CA SER A 217 -8.02 -1.48 -16.39
C SER A 217 -6.59 -1.03 -16.69
N TRP A 218 -6.18 0.14 -16.16
CA TRP A 218 -4.82 0.64 -16.34
C TRP A 218 -3.76 -0.32 -15.81
N HIS A 219 -3.98 -0.98 -14.66
CA HIS A 219 -3.03 -1.96 -14.14
C HIS A 219 -2.95 -3.22 -15.03
N LEU A 220 -4.10 -3.73 -15.48
CA LEU A 220 -4.17 -4.93 -16.33
C LEU A 220 -3.57 -4.69 -17.73
N GLU A 221 -3.68 -3.48 -18.25
CA GLU A 221 -3.20 -3.12 -19.59
C GLU A 221 -1.75 -2.62 -19.58
N SER A 222 -1.28 -2.06 -18.46
CA SER A 222 0.05 -1.48 -18.35
C SER A 222 1.13 -2.55 -18.28
N ARG A 223 2.07 -2.48 -19.24
CA ARG A 223 3.28 -3.33 -19.28
C ARG A 223 4.12 -3.25 -18.00
N ARG A 224 3.98 -2.18 -17.22
CA ARG A 224 4.70 -1.98 -15.95
C ARG A 224 4.44 -3.14 -14.98
N TYR A 225 3.22 -3.67 -14.93
CA TYR A 225 2.82 -4.69 -13.95
C TYR A 225 3.02 -6.11 -14.45
N LYS A 226 3.38 -6.28 -15.74
CA LYS A 226 3.70 -7.58 -16.35
C LYS A 226 2.58 -8.61 -16.17
N LEU A 227 1.32 -8.14 -16.22
CA LEU A 227 0.11 -8.96 -16.07
C LEU A 227 -0.40 -9.52 -17.41
N ASP A 228 0.42 -9.52 -18.46
CA ASP A 228 0.01 -9.96 -19.80
C ASP A 228 -0.42 -11.43 -19.82
N PHE A 229 0.06 -12.26 -18.88
CA PHE A 229 -0.35 -13.65 -18.72
C PHE A 229 -1.82 -13.83 -18.29
N LEU A 230 -2.48 -12.78 -17.79
CA LEU A 230 -3.91 -12.79 -17.46
C LEU A 230 -4.80 -12.52 -18.67
N LYS A 231 -4.23 -12.03 -19.77
CA LYS A 231 -4.99 -11.86 -21.01
C LYS A 231 -5.22 -13.24 -21.58
N ALA A 232 -6.48 -13.69 -21.57
CA ALA A 232 -6.85 -14.92 -22.25
C ALA A 232 -6.37 -14.83 -23.70
N GLU A 233 -5.61 -15.82 -24.16
CA GLU A 233 -5.36 -16.01 -25.58
C GLU A 233 -6.70 -16.33 -26.23
N TYR A 234 -7.38 -15.31 -26.76
CA TYR A 234 -8.41 -15.52 -27.75
C TYR A 234 -7.69 -15.96 -29.03
N CYS A 235 -7.40 -17.27 -29.11
CA CYS A 235 -7.14 -17.97 -30.38
C CYS A 235 -8.44 -18.15 -31.15
#